data_AF-H0URY4-F1
#
_entry.id   AF-H0URY4-F1
#
_cell.length_a   1.000
_cell.length_b   1.000
_cell.length_c   1.000
_cell.angle_alpha   90.00
_cell.angle_beta   90.00
_cell.angle_gamma   90.00
#
_symmetry.space_group_name_H-M   'P 1'
#
loop_
_entity.id
_entity.type
_entity.pdbx_description
1 polymer ?
#
loop_
_entity_poly.entity_id
_entity_poly.type
_entity_poly.pdbx_seq_one_letter_code
_entity_poly.pdbx_strand_id
1 'polypeptide(L)'
;MVQRVRGAVEMSSVLGISIINLQALLGLLFFIAALLVARAVMNIYRGRWPGGPGMLFYLRMLLGFLLAGAVTLTFYSFLGKEILR
;
A
#
# COMPACT_ATOMS: atom_id res chain seq x y z
N MET A 1 6.95 -11.92 -16.01
CA MET A 1 6.64 -11.06 -14.83
C MET A 1 7.55 -11.36 -13.62
N VAL A 2 7.87 -12.64 -13.34
CA VAL A 2 8.78 -13.07 -12.25
C VAL A 2 10.21 -12.51 -12.36
N GLN A 3 10.74 -12.33 -13.57
CA GLN A 3 12.10 -11.78 -13.78
C GLN A 3 12.25 -10.31 -13.35
N ARG A 4 11.18 -9.49 -13.40
CA ARG A 4 11.26 -8.05 -13.06
C ARG A 4 11.31 -7.83 -11.55
N VAL A 5 10.64 -8.69 -10.79
CA VAL A 5 10.70 -8.68 -9.32
C VAL A 5 12.06 -9.17 -8.85
N ARG A 6 12.64 -10.19 -9.50
CA ARG A 6 14.02 -10.65 -9.24
C ARG A 6 15.05 -9.53 -9.39
N GLY A 7 14.95 -8.70 -10.43
CA GLY A 7 15.88 -7.57 -10.61
C GLY A 7 15.80 -6.50 -9.51
N ALA A 8 14.61 -6.23 -8.99
CA ALA A 8 14.45 -5.30 -7.86
C ALA A 8 14.96 -5.90 -6.53
N VAL A 9 14.80 -7.21 -6.35
CA VAL A 9 15.33 -7.94 -5.20
C VAL A 9 16.87 -7.97 -5.22
N GLU A 10 17.48 -8.21 -6.38
CA GLU A 10 18.95 -8.19 -6.54
C GLU A 10 19.53 -6.81 -6.18
N MET A 11 18.88 -5.71 -6.61
CA MET A 11 19.30 -4.36 -6.22
C MET A 11 19.16 -4.10 -4.71
N SER A 12 18.14 -4.65 -4.05
CA SER A 12 17.96 -4.51 -2.60
C SER A 12 19.02 -5.28 -1.78
N SER A 13 19.45 -6.45 -2.26
CA SER A 13 20.56 -7.21 -1.67
C SER A 13 21.92 -6.52 -1.89
N VAL A 14 22.11 -5.82 -3.01
CA VAL A 14 23.33 -5.04 -3.29
C VAL A 14 23.41 -3.78 -2.42
N LEU A 15 22.26 -3.20 -2.04
CA LEU A 15 22.18 -2.05 -1.13
C LEU A 15 22.20 -2.43 0.37
N GLY A 16 22.27 -3.73 0.71
CA GLY A 16 22.28 -4.21 2.10
C GLY A 16 20.94 -4.06 2.82
N ILE A 17 19.84 -3.86 2.09
CA ILE A 17 18.51 -3.67 2.67
C ILE A 17 17.82 -5.04 2.79
N SER A 18 17.48 -5.43 4.02
CA SER A 18 16.72 -6.66 4.29
C SER A 18 15.35 -6.64 3.60
N ILE A 19 14.96 -7.77 3.00
CA ILE A 19 13.63 -7.99 2.39
C ILE A 19 12.49 -7.69 3.36
N ILE A 20 12.70 -7.92 4.65
CA ILE A 20 11.75 -7.59 5.73
C ILE A 20 11.53 -6.08 5.83
N ASN A 21 12.61 -5.28 5.70
CA ASN A 21 12.53 -3.82 5.72
C ASN A 21 11.84 -3.28 4.46
N LEU A 22 12.08 -3.90 3.30
CA LEU A 22 11.38 -3.55 2.06
C LEU A 22 9.87 -3.83 2.18
N GLN A 23 9.50 -4.95 2.82
CA GLN A 23 8.11 -5.29 3.08
C GLN A 23 7.43 -4.28 4.03
N ALA A 24 8.12 -3.85 5.10
CA ALA A 24 7.64 -2.77 5.97
C ALA A 24 7.46 -1.46 5.20
N LEU A 25 8.43 -1.10 4.34
CA LEU A 25 8.38 0.11 3.53
C LEU A 25 7.21 0.09 2.55
N LEU A 26 6.94 -1.05 1.92
CA LEU A 26 5.76 -1.24 1.07
C LEU A 26 4.46 -1.13 1.88
N GLY A 27 4.39 -1.75 3.06
CA GLY A 27 3.24 -1.62 3.97
C GLY A 27 2.96 -0.16 4.34
N LEU A 28 4.01 0.60 4.67
CA LEU A 28 3.93 2.03 4.95
C LEU A 28 3.47 2.83 3.73
N LEU A 29 3.97 2.52 2.54
CA LEU A 29 3.56 3.17 1.29
C LEU A 29 2.07 2.95 1.01
N PHE A 30 1.57 1.72 1.20
CA PHE A 30 0.15 1.40 1.09
C PHE A 30 -0.69 2.18 2.12
N PHE A 31 -0.19 2.33 3.35
CA PHE A 31 -0.86 3.11 4.38
C PHE A 31 -0.97 4.59 4.01
N ILE A 32 0.12 5.19 3.53
CA ILE A 32 0.13 6.58 3.07
C ILE A 32 -0.84 6.77 1.89
N ALA A 33 -0.84 5.85 0.93
CA ALA A 33 -1.79 5.89 -0.17
C ALA A 33 -3.25 5.80 0.33
N ALA A 34 -3.53 4.98 1.34
CA ALA A 34 -4.85 4.90 1.96
C ALA A 34 -5.30 6.25 2.55
N LEU A 35 -4.38 6.99 3.21
CA LEU A 35 -4.68 8.32 3.75
C LEU A 35 -4.98 9.35 2.65
N LEU A 36 -4.30 9.27 1.51
CA LEU A 36 -4.58 10.14 0.36
C LEU A 36 -5.97 9.84 -0.23
N VAL A 37 -6.33 8.57 -0.36
CA VAL A 37 -7.67 8.16 -0.79
C VAL A 37 -8.72 8.62 0.23
N ALA A 38 -8.45 8.48 1.53
CA ALA A 38 -9.33 8.96 2.60
C ALA A 38 -9.56 10.48 2.50
N ARG A 39 -8.49 11.23 2.28
CA ARG A 39 -8.54 12.67 2.06
C ARG A 39 -9.37 13.02 0.82
N ALA A 40 -9.25 12.26 -0.27
CA ALA A 40 -10.04 12.44 -1.48
C ALA A 40 -11.55 12.19 -1.20
N VAL A 41 -11.89 11.10 -0.50
CA VAL A 41 -13.27 10.81 -0.04
C VAL A 41 -13.84 11.98 0.75
N MET A 42 -13.08 12.47 1.73
CA MET A 42 -13.52 13.57 2.58
C MET A 42 -13.66 14.89 1.81
N ASN A 43 -12.82 15.14 0.81
CA ASN A 43 -12.93 16.32 -0.04
C ASN A 43 -14.17 16.28 -0.95
N ILE A 44 -14.52 15.11 -1.49
CA ILE A 44 -15.75 14.91 -2.26
C ILE A 44 -16.96 15.04 -1.36
N TYR A 45 -16.94 14.41 -0.18
CA TYR A 45 -18.03 14.49 0.78
C TYR A 45 -18.29 15.93 1.27
N ARG A 46 -17.24 16.73 1.44
CA ARG A 46 -17.34 18.16 1.79
C ARG A 46 -17.74 19.06 0.63
N GLY A 47 -18.01 18.52 -0.56
CA GLY A 47 -18.39 19.29 -1.74
C GLY A 47 -17.27 20.13 -2.35
N ARG A 48 -16.00 19.94 -1.93
CA ARG A 48 -14.87 20.67 -2.51
C ARG A 48 -14.48 20.13 -3.89
N TRP A 49 -14.65 18.83 -4.10
CA TRP A 49 -14.33 18.16 -5.36
C TRP A 49 -15.61 17.59 -5.99
N PRO A 50 -15.81 17.75 -7.30
CA PRO A 50 -16.94 17.15 -7.98
C PRO A 50 -16.83 15.62 -7.90
N GLY A 51 -17.85 14.98 -7.35
CA GLY A 51 -17.90 13.53 -7.23
C GLY A 51 -19.31 13.05 -6.89
N GLY A 52 -19.75 12.00 -7.59
CA GLY A 52 -21.08 11.41 -7.39
C GLY A 52 -21.09 10.30 -6.32
N PRO A 53 -22.28 9.81 -5.93
CA PRO A 53 -22.44 8.72 -4.97
C PRO A 53 -21.67 7.45 -5.35
N GLY A 54 -21.60 7.12 -6.65
CA GLY A 54 -20.86 5.97 -7.15
C GLY A 54 -19.33 6.09 -6.95
N MET A 55 -18.78 7.29 -7.12
CA MET A 55 -17.34 7.55 -6.91
C MET A 55 -16.97 7.42 -5.43
N LEU A 56 -17.84 7.87 -4.52
CA LEU A 56 -17.67 7.70 -3.07
C LEU A 56 -17.67 6.22 -2.68
N PHE A 57 -18.56 5.42 -3.26
CA PHE A 57 -18.61 3.98 -3.01
C PHE A 57 -17.30 3.29 -3.47
N TYR A 58 -16.86 3.59 -4.69
CA TYR A 58 -15.61 3.05 -5.23
C TYR A 58 -14.40 3.43 -4.37
N LEU A 59 -14.23 4.71 -4.02
CA LEU A 59 -13.11 5.16 -3.20
C LEU A 59 -13.12 4.53 -1.79
N ARG A 60 -14.31 4.32 -1.19
CA ARG A 60 -14.41 3.63 0.12
C ARG A 60 -13.95 2.17 0.02
N MET A 61 -14.32 1.48 -1.06
CA MET A 61 -13.90 0.10 -1.27
C MET A 61 -12.40 -0.01 -1.55
N LEU A 62 -11.87 0.91 -2.37
CA LEU A 62 -10.44 1.06 -2.61
C LEU A 62 -9.67 1.35 -1.32
N LEU A 63 -10.19 2.25 -0.47
CA LEU A 63 -9.60 2.59 0.81
C LEU A 63 -9.51 1.35 1.72
N GLY A 64 -10.58 0.56 1.83
CA GLY A 64 -10.57 -0.69 2.58
C GLY A 64 -9.52 -1.67 2.07
N PHE A 65 -9.40 -1.81 0.74
CA PHE A 65 -8.40 -2.68 0.11
C PHE A 65 -6.96 -2.22 0.40
N LEU A 66 -6.67 -0.92 0.26
CA LEU A 66 -5.34 -0.37 0.56
C LEU A 66 -4.98 -0.56 2.03
N LEU A 67 -5.95 -0.35 2.94
CA LEU A 67 -5.74 -0.50 4.37
C LEU A 67 -5.47 -1.97 4.74
N ALA A 68 -6.25 -2.91 4.19
CA ALA A 68 -6.05 -4.34 4.40
C ALA A 68 -4.67 -4.79 3.89
N GLY A 69 -4.25 -4.30 2.71
CA GLY A 69 -2.91 -4.53 2.17
C GLY A 69 -1.82 -3.98 3.09
N ALA A 70 -1.93 -2.72 3.50
CA ALA A 70 -0.97 -2.07 4.40
C ALA A 70 -0.79 -2.86 5.71
N VAL A 71 -1.89 -3.24 6.35
CA VAL A 71 -1.89 -4.03 7.60
C VAL A 71 -1.21 -5.36 7.35
N THR A 72 -1.63 -6.11 6.34
CA THR A 72 -1.09 -7.44 6.03
C THR A 72 0.43 -7.39 5.82
N LEU A 73 0.92 -6.52 4.92
CA LEU A 73 2.36 -6.39 4.65
C LEU A 73 3.16 -5.98 5.90
N THR A 74 2.63 -5.04 6.69
CA THR A 74 3.31 -4.54 7.88
C THR A 74 3.39 -5.61 8.98
N PHE A 75 2.30 -6.33 9.24
CA PHE A 75 2.30 -7.42 10.22
C PHE A 75 3.21 -8.58 9.81
N TYR A 76 3.25 -8.95 8.53
CA TYR A 76 4.15 -9.99 8.07
C TYR A 76 5.63 -9.59 8.18
N SER A 77 5.95 -8.32 7.97
CA SER A 77 7.28 -7.78 8.24
C SER A 77 7.64 -7.87 9.73
N PHE A 78 6.72 -7.52 10.64
CA PHE A 78 6.97 -7.65 12.09
C PHE A 78 7.10 -9.10 12.57
N LEU A 79 6.43 -10.04 11.93
CA LEU A 79 6.58 -11.47 12.21
C LEU A 79 7.89 -12.05 11.68
N GLY A 80 8.70 -11.27 10.96
CA GLY A 80 9.92 -11.74 10.30
C GLY A 80 9.66 -12.80 9.24
N LYS A 81 8.40 -12.94 8.79
CA LYS A 81 8.00 -13.93 7.77
C LYS A 81 8.11 -13.29 6.39
N GLU A 82 9.13 -13.71 5.65
CA GLU A 82 9.32 -13.35 4.26
C GLU A 82 8.23 -14.01 3.38
N ILE A 83 7.15 -13.28 3.12
CA ILE A 83 6.15 -13.70 2.11
C ILE A 83 6.59 -13.38 0.68
N LEU A 84 7.57 -12.49 0.54
CA LEU A 84 8.11 -12.05 -0.74
C LEU A 84 9.24 -12.98 -1.23
N ARG A 85 9.08 -14.29 -1.05
CA ARG A 85 10.05 -15.32 -1.45
C ARG A 85 9.40 -16.43 -2.27
#